data_AF-A0A7Z9PQQ5-F1
#
_entry.id   AF-A0A7Z9PQQ5-F1
#
_cell.length_a   1.000
_cell.length_b   1.000
_cell.length_c   1.000
_cell.angle_alpha   90.00
_cell.angle_beta   90.00
_cell.angle_gamma   90.00
#
_symmetry.space_group_name_H-M   'P 1'
#
loop_
_entity.id
_entity.type
_entity.pdbx_description
1 polymer ?
#
loop_
_entity_poly.entity_id
_entity_poly.type
_entity_poly.pdbx_seq_one_letter_code
_entity_poly.pdbx_strand_id
1 'polypeptide(L)'
;MGWATPYIELLQQGETVSFRPRGNSMKGKIASGQLCTVRPLEEEEDLKKGDIVLCKVRSAQYLHLVKAVRSSQYQIGNNIGGINGWISRNAVFGKLVSVE
;
A
#
# COMPACT_ATOMS: atom_id res chain seq x y z
N MET A 1 8.70 14.30 -6.47
CA MET A 1 7.85 13.24 -7.06
C MET A 1 8.23 11.92 -6.39
N GLY A 2 7.27 11.05 -6.05
CA GLY A 2 7.55 9.81 -5.34
C GLY A 2 7.74 8.62 -6.28
N TRP A 3 8.33 7.53 -5.79
CA TRP A 3 8.68 6.37 -6.63
C TRP A 3 7.47 5.69 -7.30
N ALA A 4 6.29 5.78 -6.68
CA ALA A 4 5.06 5.13 -7.14
C ALA A 4 4.10 6.09 -7.85
N THR A 5 4.51 7.34 -8.09
CA THR A 5 3.61 8.36 -8.67
C THR A 5 2.90 7.89 -9.96
N PRO A 6 3.60 7.34 -10.97
CA PRO A 6 2.92 6.88 -12.20
C PRO A 6 1.90 5.77 -11.96
N TYR A 7 2.16 4.86 -11.01
CA TYR A 7 1.24 3.79 -10.67
C TYR A 7 0.02 4.28 -9.89
N ILE A 8 0.21 5.29 -9.04
CA ILE A 8 -0.89 5.93 -8.31
C ILE A 8 -1.84 6.63 -9.28
N GLU A 9 -1.32 7.32 -10.30
CA GLU A 9 -2.15 7.97 -11.33
C GLU A 9 -3.01 6.97 -12.08
N LEU A 10 -2.45 5.81 -12.46
CA LEU A 10 -3.20 4.71 -13.10
C LEU A 10 -4.25 4.11 -12.15
N LEU A 11 -3.91 3.86 -10.89
CA LEU A 11 -4.87 3.35 -9.89
C LEU A 11 -6.04 4.31 -9.69
N GLN A 12 -5.79 5.63 -9.69
CA GLN A 12 -6.83 6.64 -9.59
C GLN A 12 -7.75 6.69 -10.83
N GLN A 13 -7.29 6.14 -11.96
CA GLN A 13 -8.09 5.96 -13.17
C GLN A 13 -8.84 4.62 -13.19
N GLY A 14 -8.71 3.81 -12.13
CA GLY A 14 -9.34 2.49 -12.04
C GLY A 14 -8.51 1.34 -12.62
N GLU A 15 -7.26 1.60 -13.01
CA GLU A 15 -6.40 0.58 -13.63
C GLU A 15 -5.68 -0.26 -12.58
N THR A 16 -5.61 -1.58 -12.82
CA THR A 16 -4.77 -2.49 -12.03
C THR A 16 -3.34 -2.42 -12.54
N VAL A 17 -2.38 -2.26 -11.62
CA VAL A 17 -0.97 -2.03 -11.94
C VAL A 17 -0.09 -3.13 -11.37
N SER A 18 1.02 -3.40 -12.07
CA SER A 18 2.05 -4.31 -11.61
C SER A 18 3.41 -3.63 -11.62
N PHE A 19 4.19 -3.80 -10.55
CA PHE A 19 5.52 -3.20 -10.42
C PHE A 19 6.41 -4.02 -9.48
N ARG A 20 7.71 -3.71 -9.48
CA ARG A 20 8.74 -4.41 -8.67
C ARG A 20 9.31 -3.47 -7.61
N PRO A 21 8.67 -3.35 -6.43
CA PRO A 21 9.14 -2.45 -5.38
C PRO A 21 10.52 -2.88 -4.87
N ARG A 22 11.35 -1.91 -4.48
CA ARG A 22 12.71 -2.15 -3.95
C ARG A 22 12.80 -1.78 -2.48
N GLY A 23 13.55 -2.58 -1.72
CA GLY A 23 13.79 -2.36 -0.29
C GLY A 23 13.48 -3.60 0.56
N ASN A 24 13.76 -3.48 1.86
CA ASN A 24 13.65 -4.59 2.82
C ASN A 24 12.54 -4.38 3.87
N SER A 25 11.75 -3.32 3.75
CA SER A 25 10.71 -2.98 4.73
C SER A 25 9.63 -4.06 4.83
N MET A 26 9.38 -4.79 3.73
CA MET A 26 8.37 -5.85 3.64
C MET A 26 8.97 -7.27 3.64
N LYS A 27 10.24 -7.43 4.05
CA LYS A 27 10.93 -8.74 4.11
C LYS A 27 10.06 -9.79 4.82
N GLY A 28 9.94 -10.97 4.22
CA GLY A 28 9.07 -12.06 4.69
C GLY A 28 7.64 -12.03 4.14
N LYS A 29 7.23 -10.95 3.47
CA LYS A 29 5.98 -10.86 2.70
C LYS A 29 6.19 -10.49 1.23
N ILE A 30 7.11 -9.55 0.98
CA ILE A 30 7.51 -9.11 -0.35
C ILE A 30 9.03 -9.00 -0.36
N ALA A 31 9.69 -9.74 -1.23
CA ALA A 31 11.12 -9.63 -1.45
C ALA A 31 11.46 -8.41 -2.33
N SER A 32 12.66 -7.85 -2.17
CA SER A 32 13.11 -6.70 -2.98
C SER A 32 13.15 -7.07 -4.46
N GLY A 33 12.40 -6.35 -5.29
CA GLY A 33 12.28 -6.61 -6.73
C GLY A 33 11.27 -7.70 -7.12
N GLN A 34 10.54 -8.28 -6.15
CA GLN A 34 9.47 -9.23 -6.42
C GLN A 34 8.32 -8.55 -7.16
N LEU A 35 7.62 -9.26 -8.05
CA LEU A 35 6.51 -8.66 -8.79
C LEU A 35 5.30 -8.54 -7.87
N CYS A 36 4.67 -7.37 -7.86
CA CYS A 36 3.51 -7.08 -7.05
C CYS A 36 2.41 -6.52 -7.93
N THR A 37 1.19 -7.04 -7.80
CA THR A 37 0.00 -6.52 -8.49
C THR A 37 -0.91 -5.83 -7.49
N VAL A 38 -1.24 -4.58 -7.78
CA VAL A 38 -2.08 -3.71 -6.95
C VAL A 38 -3.29 -3.30 -7.77
N ARG A 39 -4.48 -3.50 -7.22
CA ARG A 39 -5.74 -3.02 -7.82
C ARG A 39 -6.23 -1.75 -7.11
N PRO A 40 -7.04 -0.90 -7.78
CA PRO A 40 -7.75 0.16 -7.10
C PRO A 40 -8.68 -0.41 -6.02
N LEU A 41 -8.94 0.41 -5.00
CA LEU A 41 -9.94 0.08 -3.99
C LEU A 41 -11.33 0.50 -4.48
N GLU A 42 -12.32 -0.36 -4.27
CA GLU A 42 -13.73 -0.03 -4.50
C GLU A 42 -14.21 1.04 -3.50
N GLU A 43 -15.28 1.76 -3.82
CA GLU A 43 -15.78 2.88 -2.99
C GLU A 43 -16.17 2.41 -1.59
N GLU A 44 -16.85 1.26 -1.49
CA GLU A 44 -17.33 0.67 -0.25
C GLU A 44 -16.36 -0.35 0.36
N GLU A 45 -15.17 -0.55 -0.22
CA GLU A 45 -14.21 -1.51 0.34
C GLU A 45 -13.52 -0.98 1.60
N ASP A 46 -13.82 -1.65 2.71
CA ASP A 46 -13.11 -1.48 3.97
C ASP A 46 -11.80 -2.27 4.01
N LEU A 47 -10.74 -1.60 4.46
CA LEU A 47 -9.44 -2.21 4.69
C LEU A 47 -9.38 -2.84 6.07
N LYS A 48 -8.77 -4.02 6.16
CA LYS A 48 -8.60 -4.74 7.42
C LYS A 48 -7.13 -4.90 7.79
N LYS A 49 -6.88 -5.16 9.08
CA LYS A 49 -5.55 -5.53 9.57
C LYS A 49 -5.00 -6.70 8.76
N GLY A 50 -3.78 -6.55 8.28
CA GLY A 50 -3.09 -7.54 7.45
C GLY A 50 -3.11 -7.26 5.95
N ASP A 51 -4.00 -6.38 5.47
CA ASP A 51 -3.98 -5.94 4.08
C ASP A 51 -2.67 -5.18 3.78
N ILE A 52 -2.12 -5.36 2.59
CA ILE A 52 -0.99 -4.58 2.08
C ILE A 52 -1.51 -3.59 1.06
N VAL A 53 -1.18 -2.32 1.23
CA VAL A 53 -1.73 -1.23 0.43
C VAL A 53 -0.66 -0.30 -0.11
N LEU A 54 -0.87 0.19 -1.33
CA LEU A 54 -0.13 1.32 -1.86
C LEU A 54 -0.76 2.61 -1.32
N CYS A 55 0.01 3.35 -0.55
CA CYS A 55 -0.48 4.50 0.21
C CYS A 55 0.56 5.61 0.34
N LYS A 56 0.13 6.76 0.85
CA LYS A 56 1.00 7.88 1.20
C LYS A 56 0.86 8.23 2.66
N VAL A 57 1.96 8.22 3.40
CA VAL A 57 2.03 8.73 4.78
C VAL A 57 2.85 10.01 4.76
N ARG A 58 2.22 11.15 5.06
CA ARG A 58 2.81 12.49 4.88
C ARG A 58 3.28 12.70 3.43
N SER A 59 4.57 12.84 3.17
CA SER A 59 5.13 13.02 1.83
C SER A 59 5.63 11.72 1.18
N ALA A 60 5.72 10.62 1.93
CA ALA A 60 6.34 9.38 1.48
C ALA A 60 5.31 8.33 1.03
N GLN A 61 5.64 7.58 -0.03
CA GLN A 61 4.81 6.53 -0.61
C GLN A 61 5.30 5.15 -0.18
N TYR A 62 4.38 4.26 0.15
CA TYR A 62 4.69 2.94 0.70
C TYR A 62 3.76 1.87 0.14
N LEU A 63 4.30 0.68 -0.08
CA LEU A 63 3.54 -0.56 -0.23
C LEU A 63 3.64 -1.36 1.07
N HIS A 64 2.81 -1.04 2.06
CA HIS A 64 2.97 -1.47 3.46
C HIS A 64 1.70 -2.06 4.06
N LEU A 65 1.81 -2.65 5.26
CA LEU A 65 0.71 -3.29 5.97
C LEU A 65 -0.20 -2.29 6.67
N VAL A 66 -1.50 -2.59 6.64
CA VAL A 66 -2.46 -2.12 7.64
C VAL A 66 -2.23 -2.91 8.93
N LYS A 67 -1.67 -2.27 9.95
CA LYS A 67 -1.35 -2.86 11.26
C LYS A 67 -2.51 -2.80 12.25
N ALA A 68 -3.34 -1.77 12.14
CA ALA A 68 -4.52 -1.55 12.96
C ALA A 68 -5.54 -0.70 12.20
N VAL A 69 -6.81 -0.82 12.57
CA VAL A 69 -7.92 -0.04 12.04
C VAL A 69 -8.63 0.60 13.22
N ARG A 70 -8.97 1.89 13.11
CA ARG A 70 -9.80 2.59 14.09
C ARG A 70 -10.71 3.57 13.36
N SER A 71 -12.01 3.44 13.55
CA SER A 71 -12.99 4.25 12.81
C SER A 71 -12.66 4.23 11.30
N SER A 72 -12.44 5.39 10.67
CA SER A 72 -12.05 5.52 9.25
C SER A 72 -10.55 5.78 9.04
N GLN A 73 -9.70 5.34 9.98
CA GLN A 73 -8.24 5.49 9.93
C GLN A 73 -7.52 4.15 9.99
N TYR A 74 -6.39 4.09 9.29
CA TYR A 74 -5.57 2.91 9.13
C TYR A 74 -4.15 3.20 9.63
N GLN A 75 -3.65 2.37 10.54
CA GLN A 75 -2.25 2.44 10.98
C GLN A 75 -1.39 1.70 9.97
N ILE A 76 -0.48 2.40 9.33
CA ILE A 76 0.43 1.83 8.33
C ILE A 76 1.76 1.50 9.00
N GLY A 77 2.29 0.33 8.67
CA GLY A 77 3.60 -0.11 9.14
C GLY A 77 4.25 -1.12 8.21
N ASN A 78 5.55 -1.26 8.33
CA ASN A 78 6.32 -2.22 7.57
C ASN A 78 6.22 -3.64 8.18
N ASN A 79 6.77 -4.67 7.54
CA ASN A 79 6.70 -6.04 8.05
C ASN A 79 7.75 -6.37 9.14
N ILE A 80 8.69 -5.46 9.41
CA ILE A 80 9.83 -5.66 10.31
C ILE A 80 9.72 -4.88 11.63
N GLY A 81 8.50 -4.43 11.99
CA GLY A 81 8.20 -3.82 13.30
C GLY A 81 8.10 -2.29 13.30
N GLY A 82 8.37 -1.61 12.18
CA GLY A 82 8.22 -0.16 12.05
C GLY A 82 6.78 0.29 11.81
N ILE A 83 6.38 1.37 12.48
CA ILE A 83 5.10 2.07 12.27
C ILE A 83 5.37 3.39 11.55
N ASN A 84 4.68 3.62 10.43
CA ASN A 84 4.84 4.83 9.62
C ASN A 84 3.88 5.95 10.07
N GLY A 85 2.66 5.59 10.47
CA GLY A 85 1.68 6.55 10.95
C GLY A 85 0.24 6.15 10.67
N TRP A 86 -0.68 7.00 11.06
CA TRP A 86 -2.11 6.85 10.77
C TRP A 86 -2.49 7.65 9.53
N ILE A 87 -3.30 7.07 8.67
CA ILE A 87 -3.84 7.72 7.47
C ILE A 87 -5.35 7.49 7.35
N SER A 88 -6.03 8.38 6.63
CA SER A 88 -7.43 8.18 6.21
C SER A 88 -7.49 7.41 4.89
N ARG A 89 -8.70 6.97 4.51
CA ARG A 89 -8.97 6.25 3.25
C ARG A 89 -8.44 6.98 2.00
N ASN A 90 -8.47 8.32 1.98
CA ASN A 90 -8.04 9.14 0.84
C ASN A 90 -6.54 9.03 0.54
N ALA A 91 -5.75 8.56 1.49
CA ALA A 91 -4.32 8.38 1.33
C ALA A 91 -3.94 6.94 0.92
N VAL A 92 -4.95 6.09 0.64
CA VAL A 92 -4.77 4.73 0.12
C VAL A 92 -5.24 4.68 -1.32
N PHE A 93 -4.35 4.27 -2.23
CA PHE A 93 -4.58 4.31 -3.67
C PHE A 93 -4.90 2.93 -4.25
N GLY A 94 -4.45 1.86 -3.59
CA GLY A 94 -4.75 0.51 -4.04
C GLY A 94 -4.35 -0.56 -3.05
N LYS A 95 -4.85 -1.77 -3.27
CA LYS A 95 -4.61 -2.95 -2.46
C LYS A 95 -3.85 -4.00 -3.25
N LEU A 96 -2.83 -4.57 -2.62
CA LEU A 96 -2.05 -5.66 -3.18
C LEU A 96 -2.92 -6.92 -3.27
N VAL A 97 -2.91 -7.56 -4.43
CA VAL A 97 -3.71 -8.77 -4.71
C VAL A 97 -2.86 -9.96 -5.16
N SER A 98 -1.66 -9.73 -5.70
CA SER A 98 -0.73 -10.80 -6.10
C SER A 98 0.72 -10.44 -5.79
N VAL A 99 1.53 -11.45 -5.50
CA VAL A 99 2.97 -11.39 -5.34
C VAL A 99 3.61 -12.60 -6.03
N GLU A 100 4.53 -12.35 -6.95
CA GLU A 100 5.21 -13.37 -7.78
C GLU A 100 6.74 -13.21 -7.69
#